data_AF-K9KD58-F1
#
_entry.id   AF-K9KD58-F1
#
_cell.length_a   1.000
_cell.length_b   1.000
_cell.length_c   1.000
_cell.angle_alpha   90.00
_cell.angle_beta   90.00
_cell.angle_gamma   90.00
#
_symmetry.space_group_name_H-M   'P 1'
#
loop_
_entity.id
_entity.type
_entity.pdbx_description
1 polymer ?
#
loop_
_entity_poly.entity_id
_entity_poly.type
_entity_poly.pdbx_seq_one_letter_code
_entity_poly.pdbx_strand_id
1 'polypeptide(L)'
;CYQRLEFLGDAILDYLITKHLYEDPRQHSPGVLTDLRSALVNNTIFASLAVKYDYHKYFKAVSPELFHVIDDFVQFQLEKNEMQGMDSELRRSEEDEEKEEDIEVPKAMGDIFESLAGAIYMDSGMSLEMVWQVYYPMMRPLIEKFSANVPRSPVRELLEMEPETAKFSPAERTYDGKVRVTVEVVGKGKFKGVGRSYRIAKSAAARRALRSLKANQPQVPNS
;
A
#
# COMPACT_ATOMS: atom_id res chain seq x y z
N CYS A 1 17.02 5.49 21.07
CA CYS A 1 15.81 5.47 20.21
C CYS A 1 16.26 5.38 18.74
N TYR A 2 15.39 4.90 17.84
CA TYR A 2 15.74 4.59 16.44
C TYR A 2 15.55 5.77 15.46
N GLN A 3 14.91 6.85 15.88
CA GLN A 3 14.41 7.94 15.02
C GLN A 3 15.46 8.58 14.09
N ARG A 4 16.72 8.71 14.53
CA ARG A 4 17.79 9.25 13.66
C ARG A 4 18.16 8.30 12.53
N LEU A 5 18.13 6.99 12.81
CA LEU A 5 18.40 5.96 11.82
C LEU A 5 17.22 5.78 10.88
N GLU A 6 15.98 5.89 11.38
CA GLU A 6 14.75 5.94 10.59
C GLU A 6 14.82 7.07 9.56
N PHE A 7 15.09 8.30 10.00
CA PHE A 7 15.22 9.46 9.10
C PHE A 7 16.25 9.24 7.98
N LEU A 8 17.38 8.61 8.29
CA LEU A 8 18.40 8.27 7.29
C LEU A 8 17.96 7.13 6.37
N GLY A 9 17.37 6.08 6.96
CA GLY A 9 16.93 4.88 6.26
C GLY A 9 15.79 5.11 5.29
N ASP A 10 14.85 6.01 5.61
CA ASP A 10 13.76 6.43 4.72
C ASP A 10 14.30 6.93 3.38
N ALA A 11 15.24 7.88 3.40
CA ALA A 11 15.87 8.42 2.20
C ALA A 11 16.68 7.36 1.43
N ILE A 12 17.35 6.45 2.13
CA ILE A 12 18.12 5.36 1.51
C ILE A 12 17.19 4.39 0.78
N LEU A 13 16.10 3.96 1.43
CA LEU A 13 15.15 3.03 0.83
C LEU A 13 14.42 3.69 -0.35
N ASP A 14 13.98 4.94 -0.23
CA ASP A 14 13.37 5.67 -1.35
C ASP A 14 14.30 5.74 -2.56
N TYR A 15 15.58 6.08 -2.36
CA TYR A 15 16.59 6.10 -3.41
C TYR A 15 16.80 4.73 -4.05
N LEU A 16 17.05 3.68 -3.25
CA LEU A 16 17.36 2.34 -3.75
C LEU A 16 16.19 1.73 -4.52
N ILE A 17 14.96 1.88 -4.00
CA ILE A 17 13.74 1.40 -4.65
C ILE A 17 13.51 2.19 -5.94
N THR A 18 13.59 3.52 -5.90
CA THR A 18 13.40 4.38 -7.09
C THR A 18 14.44 4.06 -8.16
N LYS A 19 15.71 3.89 -7.80
CA LYS A 19 16.78 3.48 -8.70
C LYS A 19 16.46 2.15 -9.38
N HIS A 20 16.05 1.14 -8.60
CA HIS A 20 15.68 -0.16 -9.14
C HIS A 20 14.48 -0.10 -10.09
N LEU A 21 13.46 0.70 -9.77
CA LEU A 21 12.30 0.91 -10.65
C LEU A 21 12.68 1.63 -11.95
N TYR A 22 13.59 2.60 -11.88
CA TYR A 22 14.10 3.33 -13.04
C TYR A 22 14.95 2.44 -13.97
N GLU A 23 15.71 1.51 -13.39
CA GLU A 23 16.54 0.55 -14.12
C GLU A 23 15.76 -0.70 -14.58
N ASP A 24 14.47 -0.82 -14.28
CA ASP A 24 13.63 -1.94 -14.71
C ASP A 24 13.58 -2.00 -16.26
N PRO A 25 13.92 -3.14 -16.89
CA PRO A 25 13.91 -3.29 -18.34
C PRO A 25 12.53 -3.08 -18.98
N ARG A 26 11.44 -3.09 -18.20
CA ARG A 26 10.09 -2.75 -18.67
C ARG A 26 9.94 -1.29 -19.09
N GLN A 27 10.87 -0.41 -18.72
CA GLN A 27 10.86 1.03 -19.05
C GLN A 27 9.52 1.71 -18.77
N HIS A 28 9.13 1.67 -17.50
CA HIS A 28 7.86 2.24 -17.04
C HIS A 28 7.75 3.73 -17.35
N SER A 29 6.54 4.19 -17.69
CA SER A 29 6.28 5.63 -17.88
C SER A 29 6.46 6.42 -16.57
N PRO A 30 6.73 7.74 -16.63
CA PRO A 30 6.87 8.58 -15.43
C PRO A 30 5.67 8.51 -14.47
N GLY A 31 4.47 8.39 -15.03
CA GLY A 31 3.24 8.22 -14.27
C GLY A 31 3.19 6.89 -13.51
N VAL A 32 3.62 5.81 -14.15
CA VAL A 32 3.67 4.47 -13.54
C VAL A 32 4.78 4.40 -12.48
N LEU A 33 5.94 4.99 -12.73
CA LEU A 33 7.03 5.06 -11.74
C LEU A 33 6.57 5.78 -10.46
N THR A 34 5.79 6.85 -10.60
CA THR A 34 5.20 7.56 -9.46
C THR A 34 4.25 6.67 -8.66
N ASP A 35 3.40 5.90 -9.35
CA ASP A 35 2.45 4.98 -8.72
C ASP A 35 3.18 3.81 -8.03
N LEU A 36 4.16 3.19 -8.70
CA LEU A 36 4.98 2.10 -8.15
C LEU A 36 5.76 2.55 -6.93
N ARG A 37 6.45 3.71 -7.00
CA ARG A 37 7.17 4.27 -5.86
C ARG A 37 6.23 4.52 -4.70
N SER A 38 5.07 5.15 -4.94
CA SER A 38 4.09 5.42 -3.88
C SER A 38 3.48 4.16 -3.27
N ALA A 39 3.43 3.06 -4.03
CA ALA A 39 2.92 1.77 -3.57
C ALA A 39 3.97 0.99 -2.76
N LEU A 40 5.26 1.05 -3.16
CA LEU A 40 6.35 0.30 -2.55
C LEU A 40 7.00 1.04 -1.37
N VAL A 41 7.20 2.35 -1.50
CA VAL A 41 7.76 3.23 -0.47
C VAL A 41 6.61 3.74 0.40
N ASN A 42 6.15 2.88 1.30
CA ASN A 42 5.03 3.15 2.18
C ASN A 42 5.22 2.41 3.51
N ASN A 43 5.05 3.13 4.63
CA ASN A 43 5.15 2.58 5.98
C ASN A 43 4.28 1.32 6.19
N THR A 44 3.12 1.20 5.54
CA THR A 44 2.29 -0.03 5.63
C THR A 44 2.97 -1.25 4.99
N ILE A 45 3.66 -1.04 3.86
CA ILE A 45 4.46 -2.09 3.22
C ILE A 45 5.65 -2.45 4.09
N PHE A 46 6.36 -1.45 4.62
CA PHE A 46 7.50 -1.68 5.50
C PHE A 46 7.11 -2.39 6.80
N ALA A 47 5.98 -2.02 7.42
CA ALA A 47 5.43 -2.72 8.57
C ALA A 47 5.08 -4.18 8.26
N SER A 48 4.46 -4.42 7.10
CA SER A 48 4.12 -5.77 6.62
C SER A 48 5.38 -6.63 6.45
N LEU A 49 6.45 -6.06 5.87
CA LEU A 49 7.74 -6.74 5.69
C LEU A 49 8.45 -6.96 7.03
N ALA A 50 8.46 -5.97 7.92
CA ALA A 50 9.04 -6.07 9.25
C ALA A 50 8.42 -7.22 10.05
N VAL A 51 7.09 -7.37 10.00
CA VAL A 51 6.40 -8.51 10.61
C VAL A 51 6.78 -9.82 9.92
N LYS A 52 6.74 -9.86 8.58
CA LYS A 52 7.05 -11.07 7.79
C LYS A 52 8.47 -11.59 8.04
N TYR A 53 9.43 -10.71 8.29
CA TYR A 53 10.82 -11.05 8.58
C TYR A 53 11.16 -10.92 10.08
N ASP A 54 10.15 -11.02 10.95
CA ASP A 54 10.31 -11.20 12.39
C ASP A 54 10.94 -10.04 13.18
N TYR A 55 10.92 -8.81 12.66
CA TYR A 55 11.50 -7.64 13.36
C TYR A 55 10.77 -7.37 14.69
N HIS A 56 9.47 -7.62 14.72
CA HIS A 56 8.62 -7.47 15.91
C HIS A 56 9.15 -8.29 17.11
N LYS A 57 9.77 -9.46 16.88
CA LYS A 57 10.35 -10.31 17.95
C LYS A 57 11.53 -9.67 18.68
N TYR A 58 12.23 -8.75 18.01
CA TYR A 58 13.41 -8.09 18.54
C TYR A 58 13.16 -6.62 18.92
N PHE A 59 11.96 -6.12 18.67
CA PHE A 59 11.57 -4.75 18.96
C PHE A 59 11.66 -4.44 20.46
N LYS A 60 12.18 -3.24 20.79
CA LYS A 60 12.39 -2.79 22.17
C LYS A 60 11.56 -1.55 22.44
N ALA A 61 10.50 -1.72 23.22
CA ALA A 61 9.66 -0.66 23.73
C ALA A 61 9.07 -1.05 25.10
N VAL A 62 8.56 -0.07 25.84
CA VAL A 62 7.77 -0.29 27.06
C VAL A 62 6.43 0.43 26.87
N SER A 63 5.51 -0.25 26.19
CA SER A 63 4.14 0.24 25.95
C SER A 63 3.22 -0.94 25.65
N PRO A 64 2.41 -1.40 26.62
CA PRO A 64 1.50 -2.53 26.43
C PRO A 64 0.48 -2.29 25.30
N GLU A 65 -0.01 -1.06 25.17
CA GLU A 65 -0.95 -0.67 24.10
C GLU A 65 -0.33 -0.85 22.71
N LEU A 66 0.94 -0.46 22.55
CA LEU A 66 1.66 -0.64 21.28
C LEU A 66 1.86 -2.13 20.97
N PHE A 67 2.21 -2.95 21.97
CA PHE A 67 2.37 -4.39 21.77
C PHE A 67 1.06 -5.06 21.37
N HIS A 68 -0.08 -4.64 21.92
CA HIS A 68 -1.39 -5.15 21.50
C HIS A 68 -1.64 -4.89 20.01
N VAL A 69 -1.40 -3.65 19.54
CA VAL A 69 -1.55 -3.30 18.11
C VAL A 69 -0.57 -4.08 17.23
N ILE A 70 0.66 -4.31 17.70
CA ILE A 70 1.64 -5.14 16.99
C ILE A 70 1.16 -6.58 16.89
N ASP A 71 0.69 -7.17 17.99
CA ASP A 71 0.25 -8.56 18.05
C ASP A 71 -0.96 -8.79 17.14
N ASP A 72 -1.96 -7.90 17.18
CA ASP A 72 -3.13 -7.94 16.29
C ASP A 72 -2.70 -7.88 14.81
N PHE A 73 -1.77 -6.96 14.49
CA PHE A 73 -1.25 -6.82 13.14
C PHE A 73 -0.42 -8.03 12.68
N VAL A 74 0.34 -8.65 13.59
CA VAL A 74 1.11 -9.88 13.32
C VAL A 74 0.18 -11.03 12.98
N GLN A 75 -0.86 -11.27 13.80
CA GLN A 75 -1.82 -12.35 13.56
C GLN A 75 -2.53 -12.17 12.22
N PHE A 76 -3.02 -10.96 11.94
CA PHE A 76 -3.65 -10.65 10.66
C PHE A 76 -2.75 -10.93 9.46
N GLN A 77 -1.47 -10.56 9.54
CA GLN A 77 -0.53 -10.77 8.44
C GLN A 77 -0.20 -12.26 8.23
N LEU A 78 -0.21 -13.07 9.28
CA LEU A 78 -0.05 -14.52 9.17
C LEU A 78 -1.26 -15.14 8.45
N GLU A 79 -2.47 -14.86 8.92
CA GLU A 79 -3.72 -15.35 8.30
C GLU A 79 -3.82 -14.96 6.82
N LYS A 80 -3.46 -13.71 6.50
CA LYS A 80 -3.46 -13.19 5.12
C LYS A 80 -2.46 -13.91 4.21
N ASN A 81 -1.27 -14.23 4.72
CA ASN A 81 -0.27 -14.95 3.93
C ASN A 81 -0.68 -16.41 3.68
N GLU A 82 -1.31 -17.06 4.65
CA GLU A 82 -1.86 -18.41 4.50
C GLU A 82 -2.98 -18.45 3.44
N MET A 83 -3.88 -17.46 3.45
CA MET A 83 -4.96 -17.34 2.45
C MET A 83 -4.45 -17.07 1.02
N GLN A 84 -3.28 -16.45 0.85
CA GLN A 84 -2.68 -16.21 -0.48
C GLN A 84 -1.99 -17.44 -1.08
N GLY A 85 -1.65 -18.45 -0.27
CA GLY A 85 -1.08 -19.71 -0.75
C GLY A 85 -2.07 -20.64 -1.45
N MET A 86 -3.38 -20.30 -1.42
CA MET A 86 -4.47 -21.17 -1.84
C MET A 86 -5.39 -20.45 -2.84
N ASP A 87 -4.89 -20.17 -4.05
CA ASP A 87 -5.62 -19.78 -5.28
C ASP A 87 -6.93 -18.96 -5.07
N SER A 88 -6.85 -17.86 -4.29
CA SER A 88 -8.02 -17.17 -3.73
C SER A 88 -8.32 -15.78 -4.31
N GLU A 89 -7.74 -15.39 -5.45
CA GLU A 89 -8.08 -14.10 -6.08
C GLU A 89 -9.56 -13.99 -6.47
N LEU A 90 -10.28 -15.12 -6.58
CA LEU A 90 -11.72 -15.17 -6.87
C LEU A 90 -12.65 -15.24 -5.64
N ARG A 91 -12.13 -15.26 -4.40
CA ARG A 91 -12.95 -15.42 -3.17
C ARG A 91 -12.65 -14.41 -2.07
N ARG A 92 -12.29 -13.17 -2.39
CA ARG A 92 -12.32 -12.10 -1.39
C ARG A 92 -13.77 -11.63 -1.22
N SER A 93 -14.36 -11.91 -0.06
CA SER A 93 -15.69 -11.41 0.29
C SER A 93 -15.63 -9.92 0.61
N GLU A 94 -16.76 -9.22 0.52
CA GLU A 94 -16.86 -7.82 0.96
C GLU A 94 -16.49 -7.69 2.46
N GLU A 95 -16.75 -8.72 3.26
CA GLU A 95 -16.38 -8.81 4.68
C GLU A 95 -14.85 -8.87 4.89
N ASP A 96 -14.10 -9.52 3.98
CA ASP A 96 -12.63 -9.58 4.05
C ASP A 96 -11.97 -8.24 3.67
N GLU A 97 -12.60 -7.47 2.78
CA GLU A 97 -12.16 -6.10 2.45
C GLU A 97 -12.43 -5.14 3.61
N GLU A 98 -13.56 -5.27 4.31
CA GLU A 98 -13.90 -4.44 5.46
C GLU A 98 -12.98 -4.71 6.66
N LYS A 99 -12.68 -5.98 6.95
CA LYS A 99 -11.70 -6.34 8.00
C LYS A 99 -10.32 -5.77 7.76
N GLU A 100 -9.84 -5.78 6.51
CA GLU A 100 -8.53 -5.21 6.15
C GLU A 100 -8.49 -3.68 6.30
N GLU A 101 -9.63 -2.99 6.11
CA GLU A 101 -9.71 -1.54 6.29
C GLU A 101 -9.74 -1.09 7.77
N ASP A 102 -10.16 -1.96 8.69
CA ASP A 102 -10.26 -1.66 10.12
C ASP A 102 -9.00 -1.98 10.93
N ILE A 103 -8.04 -2.71 10.36
CA ILE A 103 -6.80 -3.04 11.08
C ILE A 103 -5.86 -1.83 11.17
N GLU A 104 -5.47 -1.54 12.41
CA GLU A 104 -4.49 -0.51 12.70
C GLU A 104 -3.08 -1.00 12.38
N VAL A 105 -2.34 -0.20 11.61
CA VAL A 105 -0.96 -0.52 11.25
C VAL A 105 -0.04 0.10 12.31
N PRO A 106 0.76 -0.70 13.02
CA PRO A 106 1.71 -0.19 14.01
C PRO A 106 2.85 0.54 13.27
N LYS A 107 2.79 1.88 13.21
CA LYS A 107 3.77 2.71 12.49
C LYS A 107 5.22 2.36 12.85
N ALA A 108 5.45 2.09 14.13
CA ALA A 108 6.76 1.69 14.67
C ALA A 108 7.38 0.49 13.92
N MET A 109 6.59 -0.43 13.34
CA MET A 109 7.12 -1.54 12.56
C MET A 109 7.72 -1.08 11.22
N GLY A 110 7.11 -0.10 10.57
CA GLY A 110 7.71 0.53 9.39
C GLY A 110 8.92 1.37 9.76
N ASP A 111 8.84 2.13 10.86
CA ASP A 111 9.94 2.98 11.30
C ASP A 111 11.19 2.15 11.63
N ILE A 112 11.04 0.98 12.28
CA ILE A 112 12.19 0.12 12.57
C ILE A 112 12.76 -0.56 11.32
N PHE A 113 11.92 -0.83 10.32
CA PHE A 113 12.37 -1.32 9.02
C PHE A 113 13.29 -0.31 8.34
N GLU A 114 12.88 0.97 8.30
CA GLU A 114 13.72 2.06 7.81
C GLU A 114 14.97 2.22 8.68
N SER A 115 14.81 2.21 10.00
CA SER A 115 15.94 2.40 10.92
C SER A 115 17.02 1.33 10.78
N LEU A 116 16.66 0.09 10.48
CA LEU A 116 17.63 -0.98 10.28
C LEU A 116 18.35 -0.82 8.94
N ALA A 117 17.70 -0.29 7.90
CA ALA A 117 18.40 0.09 6.67
C ALA A 117 19.47 1.17 6.96
N GLY A 118 19.11 2.19 7.75
CA GLY A 118 20.05 3.21 8.23
C GLY A 118 21.19 2.61 9.08
N ALA A 119 20.89 1.61 9.91
CA ALA A 119 21.90 0.94 10.73
C ALA A 119 22.90 0.14 9.88
N ILE A 120 22.42 -0.64 8.90
CA ILE A 120 23.28 -1.41 7.98
C ILE A 120 24.15 -0.46 7.15
N TYR A 121 23.58 0.66 6.69
CA TYR A 121 24.35 1.68 5.98
C TYR A 121 25.52 2.19 6.84
N MET A 122 25.28 2.49 8.11
CA MET A 122 26.34 2.93 9.01
C MET A 122 27.38 1.83 9.31
N ASP A 123 26.92 0.60 9.55
CA ASP A 123 27.77 -0.56 9.88
C ASP A 123 28.68 -0.96 8.71
N SER A 124 28.14 -0.91 7.49
CA SER A 124 28.87 -1.22 6.25
C SER A 124 29.84 -0.12 5.78
N GLY A 125 30.04 0.95 6.57
CA GLY A 125 30.89 2.07 6.14
C GLY A 125 30.28 2.89 5.01
N MET A 126 28.96 3.12 5.07
CA MET A 126 28.18 3.92 4.10
C MET A 126 28.00 3.28 2.72
N SER A 127 27.89 1.95 2.64
CA SER A 127 27.62 1.25 1.37
C SER A 127 26.12 1.08 1.11
N LEU A 128 25.63 1.71 0.04
CA LEU A 128 24.27 1.52 -0.45
C LEU A 128 24.07 0.12 -1.04
N GLU A 129 25.12 -0.45 -1.62
CA GLU A 129 25.14 -1.79 -2.20
C GLU A 129 24.89 -2.84 -1.12
N MET A 130 25.54 -2.72 0.04
CA MET A 130 25.33 -3.63 1.17
C MET A 130 23.91 -3.56 1.72
N VAL A 131 23.35 -2.35 1.87
CA VAL A 131 21.94 -2.18 2.27
C VAL A 131 21.02 -2.88 1.28
N TRP A 132 21.23 -2.67 -0.03
CA TRP A 132 20.40 -3.31 -1.06
C TRP A 132 20.56 -4.83 -1.09
N GLN A 133 21.77 -5.37 -0.91
CA GLN A 133 21.98 -6.82 -0.83
C GLN A 133 21.18 -7.48 0.29
N VAL A 134 21.02 -6.80 1.43
CA VAL A 134 20.21 -7.29 2.55
C VAL A 134 18.71 -7.09 2.30
N TYR A 135 18.29 -5.92 1.81
CA TYR A 135 16.88 -5.57 1.68
C TYR A 135 16.22 -6.12 0.42
N TYR A 136 16.96 -6.27 -0.68
CA TYR A 136 16.41 -6.70 -1.95
C TYR A 136 15.74 -8.08 -1.87
N PRO A 137 16.33 -9.13 -1.27
CA PRO A 137 15.63 -10.41 -1.11
C PRO A 137 14.30 -10.29 -0.37
N MET A 138 14.22 -9.38 0.62
CA MET A 138 13.00 -9.16 1.40
C MET A 138 11.90 -8.48 0.57
N MET A 139 12.29 -7.48 -0.24
CA MET A 139 11.38 -6.63 -1.00
C MET A 139 11.03 -7.19 -2.39
N ARG A 140 11.92 -7.99 -2.98
CA ARG A 140 11.81 -8.51 -4.35
C ARG A 140 10.46 -9.11 -4.69
N PRO A 141 9.84 -9.98 -3.87
CA PRO A 141 8.54 -10.58 -4.21
C PRO A 141 7.45 -9.52 -4.41
N LEU A 142 7.48 -8.45 -3.63
CA LEU A 142 6.50 -7.37 -3.72
C LEU A 142 6.81 -6.43 -4.89
N ILE A 143 8.08 -6.11 -5.10
CA ILE A 143 8.55 -5.32 -6.25
C ILE A 143 8.13 -6.02 -7.54
N GLU A 144 8.42 -7.31 -7.69
CA GLU A 144 8.03 -8.07 -8.88
C GLU A 144 6.51 -8.13 -9.07
N LYS A 145 5.75 -8.36 -7.99
CA LYS A 145 4.27 -8.36 -8.02
C LYS A 145 3.71 -7.02 -8.50
N PHE A 146 4.20 -5.90 -7.97
CA PHE A 146 3.70 -4.58 -8.33
C PHE A 146 4.21 -4.11 -9.69
N SER A 147 5.44 -4.45 -10.07
CA SER A 147 5.94 -4.11 -11.40
C SER A 147 5.28 -4.94 -12.51
N ALA A 148 4.78 -6.14 -12.22
CA ALA A 148 3.95 -6.93 -13.14
C ALA A 148 2.50 -6.41 -13.17
N ASN A 149 1.92 -6.12 -12.01
CA ASN A 149 0.56 -5.62 -11.85
C ASN A 149 0.58 -4.27 -11.14
N VAL A 150 0.83 -3.21 -11.91
CA VAL A 150 0.95 -1.84 -11.37
C VAL A 150 -0.32 -1.48 -10.60
N PRO A 151 -0.23 -1.24 -9.28
CA PRO A 151 -1.38 -0.81 -8.50
C PRO A 151 -1.81 0.58 -8.97
N ARG A 152 -2.80 0.64 -9.86
CA ARG A 152 -3.35 1.93 -10.29
C ARG A 152 -4.17 2.51 -9.16
N SER A 153 -3.94 3.79 -8.85
CA SER A 153 -4.83 4.53 -7.96
C SER A 153 -6.26 4.47 -8.53
N PRO A 154 -7.26 3.94 -7.80
CA PRO A 154 -8.64 3.85 -8.29
C PRO A 154 -9.19 5.21 -8.75
N VAL A 155 -8.76 6.28 -8.06
CA VAL A 155 -9.12 7.66 -8.43
C VAL A 155 -8.53 8.05 -9.77
N ARG A 156 -7.25 7.71 -10.01
CA ARG A 156 -6.55 8.03 -11.25
C ARG A 156 -7.12 7.23 -12.42
N GLU A 157 -7.30 5.93 -12.24
CA GLU A 157 -7.90 5.06 -13.25
C GLU A 157 -9.29 5.54 -13.65
N LEU A 158 -10.11 5.97 -12.68
CA LEU A 158 -11.44 6.52 -12.97
C LEU A 158 -11.34 7.84 -13.75
N LEU A 159 -10.45 8.75 -13.37
CA LEU A 159 -10.28 10.04 -14.07
C LEU A 159 -9.63 9.89 -15.45
N GLU A 160 -8.83 8.85 -15.67
CA GLU A 160 -8.28 8.53 -17.00
C GLU A 160 -9.35 7.93 -17.92
N MET A 161 -10.27 7.12 -17.39
CA MET A 161 -11.40 6.59 -18.17
C MET A 161 -12.50 7.62 -18.43
N GLU A 162 -12.76 8.50 -17.46
CA GLU A 162 -13.90 9.42 -17.43
C GLU A 162 -13.44 10.86 -17.06
N PRO A 163 -12.56 11.50 -17.86
CA PRO A 163 -11.89 12.76 -17.49
C PRO A 163 -12.84 13.94 -17.29
N GLU A 164 -13.89 14.04 -18.13
CA GLU A 164 -14.85 15.16 -18.11
C GLU A 164 -16.13 14.84 -17.32
N THR A 165 -16.38 13.56 -17.08
CA THR A 165 -17.65 13.00 -16.61
C THR A 165 -17.59 12.58 -15.14
N ALA A 166 -16.41 12.27 -14.58
CA ALA A 166 -16.24 11.92 -13.18
C ALA A 166 -15.93 13.16 -12.30
N LYS A 167 -16.84 13.49 -11.39
CA LYS A 167 -16.70 14.61 -10.45
C LYS A 167 -16.84 14.14 -9.01
N PHE A 168 -15.85 14.47 -8.18
CA PHE A 168 -15.85 14.15 -6.75
C PHE A 168 -16.47 15.28 -5.94
N SER A 169 -17.29 14.93 -4.96
CA SER A 169 -17.82 15.86 -3.97
C SER A 169 -16.74 16.29 -2.97
N PRO A 170 -16.96 17.42 -2.28
CA PRO A 170 -16.23 17.75 -1.06
C PRO A 170 -16.35 16.64 0.00
N ALA A 171 -15.43 16.66 0.97
CA ALA A 171 -15.45 15.77 2.12
C ALA A 171 -16.64 16.08 3.03
N GLU A 172 -17.45 15.06 3.35
CA GLU A 172 -18.51 15.14 4.36
C GLU A 172 -18.11 14.33 5.59
N ARG A 173 -18.34 14.87 6.80
CA ARG A 173 -18.17 14.08 8.03
C ARG A 173 -19.42 13.24 8.30
N THR A 174 -19.21 11.98 8.63
CA THR A 174 -20.27 11.05 9.06
C THR A 174 -20.44 11.09 10.59
N TYR A 175 -21.56 10.55 11.08
CA TYR A 175 -21.89 10.56 12.51
C TYR A 175 -20.90 9.79 13.39
N ASP A 176 -20.25 8.79 12.82
CA ASP A 176 -19.17 7.98 13.42
C ASP A 176 -17.78 8.64 13.29
N GLY A 177 -17.70 9.90 12.83
CA GLY A 177 -16.45 10.65 12.70
C GLY A 177 -15.60 10.30 11.47
N LYS A 178 -16.03 9.36 10.63
CA LYS A 178 -15.37 9.04 9.35
C LYS A 178 -15.62 10.15 8.31
N VAL A 179 -14.91 10.07 7.18
CA VAL A 179 -15.07 10.96 6.02
C VAL A 179 -15.82 10.20 4.93
N ARG A 180 -16.83 10.83 4.35
CA ARG A 180 -17.57 10.35 3.19
C ARG A 180 -17.29 11.24 1.98
N VAL A 181 -17.09 10.61 0.83
CA VAL A 181 -16.91 11.25 -0.48
C VAL A 181 -17.84 10.57 -1.46
N THR A 182 -18.50 11.35 -2.32
CA THR A 182 -19.32 10.83 -3.42
C THR A 182 -18.64 11.17 -4.74
N VAL A 183 -18.54 10.21 -5.66
CA VAL A 183 -18.19 10.47 -7.05
C VAL A 183 -19.44 10.34 -7.91
N GLU A 184 -19.74 11.39 -8.67
CA GLU A 184 -20.76 11.39 -9.71
C GLU A 184 -20.09 11.17 -11.05
N VAL A 185 -20.51 10.12 -11.76
CA VAL A 185 -20.08 9.82 -13.13
C VAL A 185 -21.29 10.03 -14.04
N VAL A 186 -21.22 11.05 -14.91
CA VAL A 186 -22.34 11.42 -15.79
C VAL A 186 -22.79 10.21 -16.62
N GLY A 187 -24.09 9.91 -16.58
CA GLY A 187 -24.68 8.76 -17.29
C GLY A 187 -24.46 7.39 -16.64
N LYS A 188 -23.75 7.31 -15.51
CA LYS A 188 -23.43 6.07 -14.79
C LYS A 188 -23.87 6.07 -13.33
N GLY A 189 -24.13 7.26 -12.76
CA GLY A 189 -24.72 7.41 -11.44
C GLY A 189 -23.76 7.97 -10.38
N LYS A 190 -24.11 7.78 -9.11
CA LYS A 190 -23.39 8.31 -7.95
C LYS A 190 -22.89 7.18 -7.07
N PHE A 191 -21.61 7.19 -6.73
CA PHE A 191 -20.96 6.16 -5.92
C PHE A 191 -20.37 6.79 -4.67
N LYS A 192 -20.67 6.22 -3.50
CA LYS A 192 -20.22 6.74 -2.20
C LYS A 192 -19.04 5.93 -1.68
N GLY A 193 -18.07 6.59 -1.08
CA GLY A 193 -16.95 6.01 -0.37
C GLY A 193 -16.84 6.60 1.02
N VAL A 194 -16.52 5.76 2.01
CA VAL A 194 -16.31 6.17 3.40
C VAL A 194 -14.93 5.70 3.82
N GLY A 195 -14.24 6.46 4.65
CA GLY A 195 -12.95 6.08 5.20
C GLY A 195 -12.47 7.04 6.27
N ARG A 196 -11.43 6.64 7.01
CA ARG A 196 -10.82 7.46 8.08
C ARG A 196 -10.16 8.76 7.60
N SER A 197 -9.97 8.93 6.28
CA SER A 197 -9.43 10.14 5.68
C SER A 197 -10.07 10.43 4.33
N TYR A 198 -9.98 11.68 3.87
CA TYR A 198 -10.47 12.07 2.55
C TYR A 198 -9.86 11.23 1.42
N ARG A 199 -8.55 10.93 1.49
CA ARG A 199 -7.85 10.09 0.50
C ARG A 199 -8.45 8.68 0.41
N ILE A 200 -8.72 8.06 1.56
CA ILE A 200 -9.29 6.70 1.62
C ILE A 200 -10.74 6.71 1.13
N ALA A 201 -11.55 7.65 1.61
CA ALA A 201 -12.94 7.80 1.19
C ALA A 201 -13.07 8.04 -0.32
N LYS A 202 -12.21 8.89 -0.89
CA LYS A 202 -12.13 9.15 -2.33
C LYS A 202 -11.75 7.89 -3.12
N SER A 203 -10.77 7.14 -2.64
CA SER A 203 -10.35 5.86 -3.25
C SER A 203 -11.47 4.82 -3.21
N ALA A 204 -12.19 4.69 -2.09
CA ALA A 204 -13.32 3.77 -1.95
C ALA A 204 -14.48 4.13 -2.90
N ALA A 205 -14.80 5.42 -3.04
CA ALA A 205 -15.81 5.90 -3.98
C ALA A 205 -15.43 5.55 -5.43
N ALA A 206 -14.16 5.77 -5.79
CA ALA A 206 -13.64 5.46 -7.11
C ALA A 206 -13.63 3.95 -7.40
N ARG A 207 -13.23 3.10 -6.43
CA ARG A 207 -13.30 1.63 -6.56
C ARG A 207 -14.72 1.17 -6.90
N ARG A 208 -15.74 1.68 -6.20
CA ARG A 208 -17.14 1.33 -6.47
C ARG A 208 -17.59 1.77 -7.87
N ALA A 209 -17.22 2.98 -8.30
CA ALA A 209 -17.50 3.46 -9.65
C ALA A 209 -16.84 2.57 -10.72
N LEU A 210 -15.56 2.24 -10.56
CA LEU A 210 -14.80 1.38 -11.47
C LEU A 210 -15.41 -0.03 -11.59
N ARG A 211 -15.83 -0.65 -10.49
CA ARG A 211 -16.53 -1.95 -10.51
C ARG A 211 -17.79 -1.86 -11.35
N SER A 212 -18.60 -0.82 -11.15
CA SER A 212 -19.83 -0.62 -11.93
C SER A 212 -19.58 -0.35 -13.41
N LEU A 213 -18.50 0.37 -13.75
CA LEU A 213 -18.12 0.63 -15.14
C LEU A 213 -17.67 -0.66 -15.84
N LYS A 214 -16.83 -1.46 -15.19
CA LYS A 214 -16.32 -2.73 -15.73
C LYS A 214 -17.41 -3.79 -15.86
N ALA A 215 -18.36 -3.84 -14.93
CA ALA A 215 -19.51 -4.76 -14.99
C ALA A 215 -20.48 -4.45 -16.16
N ASN A 216 -20.52 -3.21 -16.63
CA ASN A 216 -21.41 -2.76 -17.71
C ASN A 216 -20.72 -2.67 -19.08
N GLN A 217 -19.49 -3.16 -19.25
CA GLN A 217 -18.86 -3.29 -20.56
C GLN A 217 -19.30 -4.59 -21.24
N PRO A 218 -19.75 -4.56 -22.51
CA PRO A 218 -19.98 -5.79 -23.26
C PRO A 218 -18.64 -6.53 -23.43
N GLN A 219 -18.61 -7.82 -23.09
CA GLN A 219 -17.44 -8.66 -23.38
C GLN A 219 -17.20 -8.64 -24.89
N VAL A 220 -16.07 -8.08 -25.31
CA VAL A 220 -15.60 -8.21 -26.69
C VAL A 220 -15.23 -9.68 -26.88
N PRO A 221 -15.84 -10.42 -27.84
CA PRO A 221 -15.41 -11.78 -28.11
C PRO A 221 -13.96 -11.74 -28.61
N ASN A 222 -13.08 -12.52 -27.98
CA ASN A 222 -11.74 -12.78 -28.52
C ASN A 222 -11.88 -13.38 -29.92
N SER A 223 -11.41 -12.64 -30.93
CA SER A 223 -11.18 -13.14 -32.30
C SER A 223 -9.75 -13.64 -32.44
#